data_AF-A0A9X7JJ54-F1
#
_entry.id   AF-A0A9X7JJ54-F1
#
_cell.length_a   1.000
_cell.length_b   1.000
_cell.length_c   1.000
_cell.angle_alpha   90.00
_cell.angle_beta   90.00
_cell.angle_gamma   90.00
#
_symmetry.space_group_name_H-M   'P 1'
#
loop_
_entity.id
_entity.type
_entity.pdbx_description
1 polymer ?
#
loop_
_entity_poly.entity_id
_entity_poly.type
_entity_poly.pdbx_seq_one_letter_code
_entity_poly.pdbx_strand_id
1 'polypeptide(L)'
;MGIESDQLVYDYLSRVGDIAQRQAELTSADRMRLVSRLRTEIERRRASEGAETPAAVQRILTGLGTPDEAVAGAGASAGAAA
;
A
#
# COMPACT_ATOMS: atom_id res chain seq x y z
N MET A 1 16.75 14.31 -5.15
CA MET A 1 16.86 12.90 -4.72
C MET A 1 15.45 12.37 -4.40
N GLY A 2 14.61 12.20 -5.42
CA GLY A 2 13.25 11.63 -5.25
C GLY A 2 13.19 10.11 -5.45
N ILE A 3 14.26 9.53 -6.01
CA ILE A 3 14.35 8.12 -6.39
C ILE A 3 14.31 7.21 -5.16
N GLU A 4 15.02 7.55 -4.08
CA GLU A 4 15.03 6.76 -2.83
C GLU A 4 13.64 6.72 -2.19
N SER A 5 12.97 7.87 -2.15
CA SER A 5 11.61 7.99 -1.66
C SER A 5 10.63 7.17 -2.50
N ASP A 6 10.80 7.14 -3.83
CA ASP A 6 10.00 6.33 -4.74
C ASP A 6 10.27 4.83 -4.59
N GLN A 7 11.53 4.45 -4.35
CA GLN A 7 11.93 3.07 -4.05
C GLN A 7 11.25 2.54 -2.79
N LEU A 8 11.09 3.36 -1.75
CA LEU A 8 10.38 2.96 -0.53
C LEU A 8 8.90 2.65 -0.80
N VAL A 9 8.25 3.48 -1.61
CA VAL A 9 6.85 3.25 -2.02
C VAL A 9 6.75 1.98 -2.87
N TYR A 10 7.68 1.80 -3.81
CA TYR A 10 7.72 0.63 -4.67
C TYR A 10 7.95 -0.67 -3.88
N ASP A 11 8.93 -0.69 -2.96
CA ASP A 11 9.20 -1.85 -2.10
C ASP A 11 7.97 -2.22 -1.26
N TYR A 12 7.32 -1.22 -0.66
CA TYR A 12 6.09 -1.44 0.11
C TYR A 12 4.97 -2.05 -0.74
N LEU A 13 4.66 -1.45 -1.90
CA LEU A 13 3.61 -1.93 -2.79
C LEU A 13 3.93 -3.30 -3.40
N SER A 14 5.21 -3.57 -3.68
CA SER A 14 5.67 -4.87 -4.17
C SER A 14 5.44 -5.97 -3.12
N ARG A 15 5.74 -5.69 -1.85
CA ARG A 15 5.45 -6.61 -0.73
C ARG A 15 3.96 -6.84 -0.54
N VAL A 16 3.14 -5.78 -0.58
CA VAL A 16 1.67 -5.90 -0.54
C VAL A 16 1.17 -6.78 -1.68
N GLY A 17 1.69 -6.58 -2.89
CA GLY A 17 1.34 -7.39 -4.05
C GLY A 17 1.68 -8.87 -3.87
N ASP A 18 2.89 -9.18 -3.38
CA ASP A 18 3.32 -10.56 -3.13
C ASP A 18 2.46 -11.25 -2.05
N ILE A 19 2.18 -10.55 -0.95
CA ILE A 19 1.32 -11.08 0.12
C ILE A 19 -0.10 -11.31 -0.41
N ALA A 20 -0.67 -10.33 -1.13
CA ALA A 20 -2.00 -10.46 -1.73
C ALA A 20 -2.07 -11.53 -2.83
N GLN A 21 -0.96 -11.93 -3.46
CA GLN A 21 -0.90 -13.06 -4.39
C GLN A 21 -0.96 -14.41 -3.65
N ARG A 22 -0.38 -14.49 -2.44
CA ARG A 22 -0.39 -15.71 -1.62
C ARG A 22 -1.73 -15.96 -0.93
N GLN A 23 -2.56 -14.93 -0.80
CA GLN A 23 -3.90 -15.04 -0.23
C GLN A 23 -4.88 -15.66 -1.24
N ALA A 24 -5.27 -16.91 -1.01
CA ALA A 24 -6.13 -17.68 -1.92
C ALA A 24 -7.53 -17.09 -2.08
N GLU A 25 -8.02 -16.34 -1.10
CA GLU A 25 -9.36 -15.74 -1.10
C GLU A 25 -9.42 -14.41 -1.87
N LEU A 26 -8.27 -13.78 -2.15
CA LEU A 26 -8.20 -12.50 -2.87
C LEU A 26 -8.19 -12.74 -4.38
N THR A 27 -9.27 -12.30 -5.03
CA THR A 27 -9.33 -12.32 -6.50
C THR A 27 -8.27 -11.38 -7.10
N SER A 28 -7.85 -11.65 -8.35
CA SER A 28 -6.94 -10.76 -9.07
C SER A 28 -7.44 -9.33 -9.16
N ALA A 29 -8.77 -9.15 -9.32
CA ALA A 29 -9.39 -7.83 -9.37
C ALA A 29 -9.29 -7.10 -8.02
N ASP A 30 -9.52 -7.80 -6.91
CA ASP A 30 -9.41 -7.21 -5.56
C ASP A 30 -7.98 -6.87 -5.20
N ARG A 31 -7.02 -7.72 -5.58
CA ARG A 31 -5.59 -7.42 -5.44
C ARG A 31 -5.18 -6.17 -6.23
N MET A 32 -5.62 -6.03 -7.47
CA MET A 32 -5.33 -4.82 -8.25
C MET A 32 -5.98 -3.57 -7.64
N ARG A 33 -7.22 -3.68 -7.16
CA ARG A 33 -7.91 -2.59 -6.46
C ARG A 33 -7.19 -2.20 -5.17
N LEU A 34 -6.68 -3.16 -4.41
CA LEU A 34 -5.91 -2.92 -3.19
C LEU A 34 -4.65 -2.13 -3.47
N VAL A 35 -3.81 -2.61 -4.40
CA VAL A 35 -2.55 -1.94 -4.75
C VAL A 35 -2.82 -0.53 -5.29
N SER A 36 -3.83 -0.37 -6.14
CA SER A 36 -4.20 0.95 -6.66
C SER A 36 -4.66 1.91 -5.56
N ARG A 37 -5.50 1.44 -4.62
CA ARG A 37 -5.98 2.25 -3.50
C ARG A 37 -4.81 2.72 -2.62
N LEU A 38 -3.90 1.81 -2.27
CA LEU A 38 -2.74 2.14 -1.44
C LEU A 38 -1.80 3.12 -2.15
N ARG A 39 -1.55 2.93 -3.46
CA ARG A 39 -0.75 3.87 -4.24
C ARG A 39 -1.34 5.27 -4.23
N THR A 40 -2.66 5.39 -4.47
CA THR A 40 -3.35 6.68 -4.46
C THR A 40 -3.31 7.34 -3.08
N GLU A 41 -3.47 6.58 -2.00
CA GLU A 41 -3.42 7.10 -0.63
C GLU A 41 -2.01 7.60 -0.26
N ILE A 42 -0.97 6.85 -0.62
CA ILE A 42 0.42 7.28 -0.42
C ILE A 42 0.69 8.57 -1.18
N GLU A 43 0.32 8.63 -2.46
CA GLU A 43 0.51 9.82 -3.29
C GLU A 43 -0.23 11.04 -2.74
N ARG A 44 -1.48 10.86 -2.31
CA ARG A 44 -2.27 11.91 -1.66
C ARG A 44 -1.58 12.45 -0.41
N ARG A 45 -1.11 11.57 0.48
CA ARG A 45 -0.41 11.97 1.71
C ARG A 45 0.91 12.68 1.39
N ARG A 46 1.66 12.20 0.38
CA ARG A 46 2.89 12.85 -0.07
C ARG A 46 2.65 14.27 -0.57
N ALA A 47 1.63 14.45 -1.40
CA ALA A 47 1.24 15.77 -1.91
C ALA A 47 0.75 16.69 -0.78
N SER A 48 -0.01 16.18 0.18
CA SER A 48 -0.57 16.96 1.29
C SER A 48 0.49 17.39 2.31
N GLU A 49 1.49 16.55 2.58
CA GLU A 49 2.52 16.82 3.61
C GLU A 49 3.84 17.33 3.04
N GLY A 50 3.97 17.44 1.70
CA GLY A 50 5.23 17.76 1.04
C GLY A 50 6.30 16.69 1.28
N ALA A 51 5.90 15.42 1.34
CA ALA A 51 6.79 14.30 1.69
C ALA A 51 7.65 13.85 0.49
N GLU A 52 8.59 14.70 0.09
CA GLU A 52 9.54 14.45 -0.99
C GLU A 52 10.78 13.67 -0.51
N THR A 53 11.05 13.71 0.80
CA THR A 53 12.20 13.04 1.43
C THR A 53 11.86 11.61 1.86
N PRO A 54 12.85 10.69 1.88
CA PRO A 54 12.62 9.29 2.26
C PRO A 54 12.13 9.15 3.70
N ALA A 55 12.58 10.01 4.62
CA ALA A 55 12.12 10.01 6.00
C ALA A 55 10.64 10.39 6.14
N ALA A 56 10.15 11.33 5.32
CA ALA A 56 8.74 11.71 5.32
C ALA A 56 7.86 10.60 4.74
N VAL A 57 8.31 9.95 3.65
CA VAL A 57 7.62 8.77 3.10
C VAL A 57 7.59 7.63 4.11
N GLN A 58 8.68 7.37 4.83
CA GLN A 58 8.72 6.33 5.84
C GLN A 58 7.70 6.57 6.97
N ARG A 59 7.46 7.83 7.36
CA ARG A 59 6.37 8.18 8.30
C ARG A 59 4.99 7.89 7.72
N ILE A 60 4.76 8.23 6.45
CA ILE A 60 3.49 7.93 5.76
C ILE A 60 3.25 6.41 5.73
N LEU A 61 4.25 5.62 5.34
CA LEU A 61 4.18 4.16 5.31
C LEU A 61 3.94 3.58 6.70
N THR A 62 4.62 4.10 7.73
CA THR A 62 4.38 3.67 9.12
C THR A 62 2.94 3.93 9.54
N GLY A 63 2.34 5.06 9.12
CA GLY A 63 0.94 5.37 9.35
C GLY A 63 -0.06 4.58 8.50
N LEU A 64 0.40 3.81 7.51
CA LEU A 64 -0.41 2.84 6.77
C LEU A 64 -0.32 1.43 7.36
N GLY A 65 0.66 1.18 8.24
CA GLY A 65 0.91 -0.13 8.84
C GLY A 65 1.87 -0.98 8.02
N THR A 66 1.93 -2.28 8.33
CA THR A 66 2.77 -3.22 7.60
C THR A 66 2.09 -3.65 6.29
N PRO A 67 2.85 -4.13 5.29
CA PRO A 67 2.27 -4.68 4.07
C PRO A 67 1.23 -5.78 4.32
N ASP A 68 1.43 -6.59 5.37
CA ASP A 68 0.51 -7.66 5.76
C ASP A 68 -0.80 -7.11 6.33
N GLU A 69 -0.71 -6.16 7.27
CA GLU A 69 -1.87 -5.46 7.86
C GLU A 69 -2.72 -4.77 6.77
N ALA A 70 -2.06 -4.16 5.78
CA ALA A 70 -2.73 -3.52 4.66
C ALA A 70 -3.50 -4.51 3.77
N VAL A 71 -2.99 -5.75 3.62
CA VAL A 71 -3.69 -6.83 2.91
C VAL A 71 -4.81 -7.42 3.76
N ALA A 72 -4.58 -7.65 5.05
CA ALA A 72 -5.56 -8.17 6.00
C ALA A 72 -6.80 -7.27 6.09
N GLY A 73 -6.61 -5.94 6.20
CA GLY A 73 -7.71 -4.97 6.21
C GLY A 73 -8.53 -4.96 4.92
N ALA A 74 -7.93 -5.33 3.79
CA ALA A 74 -8.61 -5.45 2.51
C ALA A 74 -9.47 -6.72 2.41
N GLY A 75 -8.97 -7.84 2.92
CA GLY A 75 -9.72 -9.11 3.00
C GLY A 75 -10.97 -8.98 3.87
N ALA A 76 -10.87 -8.28 5.00
CA ALA A 76 -12.01 -8.02 5.89
C ALA A 76 -13.09 -7.15 5.23
N SER A 77 -12.71 -6.18 4.39
CA SER A 77 -13.68 -5.37 3.64
C SER A 77 -14.33 -6.11 2.47
N ALA A 78 -13.65 -7.11 1.88
CA ALA A 78 -14.21 -7.93 0.80
C ALA A 78 -15.20 -8.98 1.31
N GLY A 79 -14.99 -9.52 2.52
CA GLY A 79 -15.90 -10.50 3.15
C GLY A 79 -17.23 -9.91 3.65
N ALA A 80 -17.35 -8.59 3.79
CA ALA A 80 -18.59 -7.93 4.19
C ALA A 80 -19.56 -7.66 3.02
N ALA A 81 -19.15 -7.97 1.79
CA ALA A 81 -19.95 -7.76 0.57
C ALA A 81 -20.51 -9.08 -0.02
N ALA A 82 -20.50 -10.18 0.72
CA ALA A 82 -21.02 -11.48 0.31
C ALA A 82 -22.36 -11.82 1.00
#